data_AF-A0A819F4J3-F1
#
_entry.id   AF-A0A819F4J3-F1
#
_cell.length_a   1.000
_cell.length_b   1.000
_cell.length_c   1.000
_cell.angle_alpha   90.00
_cell.angle_beta   90.00
_cell.angle_gamma   90.00
#
_symmetry.space_group_name_H-M   'P 1'
#
loop_
_entity.id
_entity.type
_entity.pdbx_description
1 polymer ?
#
loop_
_entity_poly.entity_id
_entity_poly.type
_entity_poly.pdbx_seq_one_letter_code
_entity_poly.pdbx_strand_id
1 'polypeptide(L)' 'MASKSVDKTTLRQLMKQEKQKRIDSPLAKYTNTGQLCCALCNQQLTSETFWKAHINGREHKQKLLELKSNIKQ' A
#
# COMPACT_ATOMS: atom_id res chain seq x y z
N MET A 1 -20.85 2.32 -49.70
CA MET A 1 -19.50 2.69 -49.22
C MET A 1 -19.42 2.31 -47.74
N ALA A 2 -18.56 1.35 -47.39
CA ALA A 2 -18.51 0.75 -46.06
C ALA A 2 -17.37 1.38 -45.23
N SER A 3 -17.69 2.40 -44.44
CA SER A 3 -16.76 2.99 -43.49
C SER A 3 -16.77 2.16 -42.21
N LYS A 4 -15.90 1.14 -42.13
CA LYS A 4 -15.63 0.40 -40.90
C LYS A 4 -14.77 1.26 -39.97
N SER A 5 -15.42 2.16 -39.25
CA SER A 5 -14.81 2.98 -38.20
C SER A 5 -14.48 2.06 -37.02
N VAL A 6 -13.19 1.91 -36.77
CA VAL A 6 -12.52 1.35 -35.59
C VAL A 6 -13.44 1.16 -34.39
N ASP A 7 -13.57 -0.10 -33.97
CA ASP A 7 -14.39 -0.56 -32.87
C ASP A 7 -13.99 0.14 -31.56
N LYS A 8 -14.85 1.05 -31.09
CA LYS A 8 -14.63 1.88 -29.90
C LYS A 8 -14.76 1.11 -28.59
N THR A 9 -15.00 -0.21 -28.62
CA THR A 9 -15.15 -0.99 -27.39
C THR A 9 -13.81 -1.36 -26.75
N THR A 10 -12.73 -1.47 -27.53
CA THR A 10 -11.41 -1.92 -27.02
C THR A 10 -10.64 -0.84 -26.26
N LEU A 11 -10.94 0.45 -26.46
CA LEU A 11 -10.16 1.54 -25.85
C LEU A 11 -10.55 1.85 -24.39
N ARG A 12 -11.74 1.43 -23.94
CA ARG A 12 -12.24 1.71 -22.59
C ARG A 12 -11.72 0.76 -21.50
N GLN A 13 -11.01 -0.30 -21.88
CA GLN A 13 -10.59 -1.36 -20.95
C GLN A 13 -9.30 -1.06 -20.17
N LEU A 14 -8.52 -0.02 -20.54
CA LEU A 14 -7.19 0.21 -19.94
C LEU A 14 -7.13 1.17 -18.75
N MET A 15 -8.22 1.81 -18.33
CA MET A 15 -8.15 2.95 -17.39
C MET A 15 -9.20 2.90 -16.28
N LYS A 16 -9.38 1.77 -15.59
CA LYS A 16 -10.04 1.81 -14.28
C LYS A 16 -9.70 0.66 -13.35
N GLN A 17 -8.46 0.19 -13.40
CA GLN A 17 -7.84 -0.32 -12.18
C GLN A 17 -7.50 0.92 -11.35
N GLU A 18 -8.54 1.54 -10.77
CA GLU A 18 -8.42 2.36 -9.58
C GLU A 18 -7.90 1.41 -8.51
N LYS A 19 -6.58 1.16 -8.57
CA LYS A 19 -5.79 0.42 -7.60
C LYS A 19 -5.91 1.25 -6.34
N GLN A 20 -7.00 1.01 -5.61
CA GLN A 20 -7.25 1.56 -4.30
C GLN A 20 -5.93 1.43 -3.56
N LYS A 21 -5.44 2.56 -3.06
CA LYS A 21 -4.16 2.86 -2.42
C LYS A 21 -3.84 1.91 -1.26
N ARG A 22 -3.79 0.61 -1.56
CA ARG A 22 -3.50 -0.46 -0.64
C ARG A 22 -2.01 -0.63 -0.72
N ILE A 23 -1.37 -0.23 0.37
CA ILE A 23 0.05 -0.39 0.55
C ILE A 23 0.29 -1.89 0.67
N ASP A 24 0.84 -2.46 -0.40
CA ASP A 24 1.35 -3.82 -0.41
C ASP A 24 2.69 -3.81 0.32
N SER A 25 2.64 -3.84 1.65
CA SER A 25 3.82 -3.95 2.48
C SER A 25 3.59 -5.02 3.53
N PRO A 26 4.56 -5.92 3.77
CA PRO A 26 4.41 -7.02 4.74
C PRO A 26 4.19 -6.54 6.18
N LEU A 27 4.44 -5.25 6.43
CA LEU A 27 4.31 -4.61 7.74
C LEU A 27 3.05 -3.74 7.81
N ALA A 28 2.38 -3.48 6.69
CA ALA A 28 1.15 -2.72 6.62
C ALA A 28 -0.05 -3.62 6.91
N LYS A 29 -0.79 -3.32 7.97
CA LYS A 29 -2.07 -3.94 8.30
C LYS A 29 -3.19 -2.92 8.15
N TYR A 30 -4.33 -3.35 7.68
CA TYR A 30 -5.55 -2.54 7.67
C TYR A 30 -6.46 -3.03 8.79
N THR A 31 -6.97 -2.09 9.59
CA THR A 31 -7.97 -2.39 10.62
C THR A 31 -9.33 -2.67 9.98
N ASN A 32 -10.27 -3.21 10.75
CA ASN A 32 -11.66 -3.42 10.31
C ASN A 32 -12.36 -2.12 9.86
N THR A 33 -11.87 -0.97 10.34
CA THR A 33 -12.31 0.38 9.94
C THR A 33 -11.64 0.89 8.66
N GLY A 34 -10.77 0.10 8.03
CA GLY A 34 -10.01 0.49 6.83
C GLY A 34 -8.86 1.45 7.11
N GLN A 35 -8.50 1.68 8.37
CA GLN A 35 -7.33 2.50 8.72
C GLN A 35 -6.07 1.67 8.55
N LEU A 36 -5.05 2.27 7.94
CA LEU A 36 -3.75 1.66 7.81
C LEU A 36 -3.04 1.70 9.17
N CYS A 37 -2.29 0.66 9.50
CA CYS A 37 -1.58 0.51 10.76
C CYS A 37 -0.30 -0.29 10.53
N CYS A 38 0.78 0.09 11.20
CA CYS A 38 2.04 -0.64 11.14
C CYS A 38 2.01 -1.81 12.11
N ALA A 39 2.15 -3.05 11.62
CA ALA A 39 2.17 -4.27 12.43
C ALA A 39 3.37 -4.35 13.38
N LEU A 40 4.47 -3.65 13.07
CA LEU A 40 5.66 -3.60 13.92
C LEU A 40 5.52 -2.56 15.02
N CYS A 41 5.07 -1.38 14.65
CA CYS A 41 5.02 -0.25 15.56
C CYS A 41 3.69 -0.17 16.31
N ASN A 42 2.67 -0.92 15.87
CA ASN A 42 1.28 -0.81 16.28
C ASN A 42 0.74 0.63 16.18
N GLN A 43 1.24 1.39 15.19
CA GLN A 43 0.90 2.80 14.97
C GLN A 43 -0.09 2.95 13.83
N GLN A 44 -1.19 3.66 14.09
CA GLN A 44 -2.21 3.98 13.11
C GLN A 44 -1.72 5.09 12.18
N LEU A 45 -1.88 4.87 10.89
CA LEU A 45 -1.43 5.75 9.82
C LEU A 45 -2.66 6.01 8.93
N THR A 46 -3.02 7.26 8.75
CA THR A 46 -4.26 7.63 8.07
C THR A 46 -4.13 7.64 6.55
N SER A 47 -2.91 7.65 6.01
CA SER A 47 -2.66 7.72 4.56
C SER A 47 -1.30 7.16 4.17
N GLU A 48 -1.13 6.89 2.87
CA GLU A 48 0.13 6.41 2.29
C GLU A 48 1.30 7.37 2.51
N THR A 49 1.06 8.68 2.48
CA THR A 49 2.11 9.66 2.76
C THR A 49 2.65 9.51 4.19
N PHE A 50 1.76 9.34 5.18
CA PHE A 50 2.15 9.08 6.56
C PHE A 50 2.87 7.74 6.70
N TRP A 51 2.44 6.71 5.95
CA TRP A 51 3.14 5.43 5.92
C TRP A 51 4.58 5.55 5.42
N LYS A 52 4.79 6.19 4.27
CA LYS A 52 6.13 6.41 3.71
C LYS A 52 7.00 7.18 4.70
N ALA A 53 6.48 8.23 5.32
CA ALA A 53 7.22 8.97 6.35
C ALA A 53 7.56 8.08 7.58
N HIS A 54 6.59 7.29 8.04
CA HIS A 54 6.73 6.40 9.19
C HIS A 54 7.83 5.35 8.98
N ILE A 55 7.80 4.60 7.86
CA ILE A 55 8.79 3.55 7.59
C ILE A 55 10.21 4.09 7.39
N ASN A 56 10.31 5.34 6.92
CA ASN A 56 11.59 6.03 6.76
C ASN A 56 12.12 6.62 8.08
N GLY A 57 11.24 6.76 9.07
CA GLY A 57 11.53 7.29 10.40
C GLY A 57 12.48 6.42 11.21
N ARG A 58 13.17 7.04 12.17
CA ARG A 58 14.13 6.36 13.04
C ARG A 58 13.47 5.31 13.92
N GLU A 59 12.29 5.61 14.48
CA GLU A 59 11.55 4.70 15.36
C GLU A 59 11.24 3.36 14.67
N HIS A 60 10.73 3.41 13.43
CA HIS A 60 10.42 2.20 12.67
C HIS A 60 11.67 1.36 12.39
N LYS A 61 12.77 2.02 11.98
CA LYS A 61 14.05 1.35 11.73
C LYS A 61 14.62 0.71 12.99
N GLN A 62 14.53 1.37 14.13
CA GLN A 62 14.98 0.84 15.43
C GLN A 62 14.18 -0.42 15.81
N LYS A 63 12.84 -0.37 15.74
CA LYS A 63 11.99 -1.55 16.00
C LYS A 63 12.24 -2.69 15.01
N LEU A 64 12.51 -2.38 13.74
CA LEU A 64 12.89 -3.39 12.74
C LEU A 64 14.20 -4.10 13.10
N LEU A 65 15.20 -3.35 13.57
CA LEU A 65 16.49 -3.90 14.00
C LEU A 65 16.30 -4.78 15.24
N GLU A 66 15.55 -4.29 16.23
CA GLU A 66 15.24 -5.03 17.46
C GLU A 66 14.49 -6.33 17.16
N LEU A 67 13.44 -6.27 16.32
CA LEU A 67 12.69 -7.46 15.91
C LEU A 67 13.57 -8.49 15.20
N LYS A 68 14.44 -8.05 14.27
CA LYS A 68 15.35 -8.95 13.56
C LYS A 68 16.34 -9.64 14.49
N SER A 69 16.78 -8.96 15.54
CA SER A 69 17.63 -9.54 16.58
C SER A 69 16.86 -10.56 17.44
N ASN A 70 15.60 -10.26 17.75
CA ASN A 70 14.77 -11.10 18.63
C ASN A 70 14.22 -12.37 17.95
N ILE A 71 14.05 -12.37 16.62
CA ILE A 71 13.60 -13.56 15.86
C ILE A 71 14.71 -14.63 15.72
N LYS A 72 15.96 -14.30 16.04
CA LYS A 72 17.12 -15.21 15.90
C LYS A 72 17.49 -16.01 17.16
N GLN A 73 16.64 -16.05 18.19
CA GLN A 73 16.87 -16.86 19.40
C GLN A 73 16.12 -18.19 19.33
#